data_AF-A0A5R9CWM4-F1
#
_entry.id   AF-A0A5R9CWM4-F1
#
_cell.length_a   1.000
_cell.length_b   1.000
_cell.length_c   1.000
_cell.angle_alpha   90.00
_cell.angle_beta   90.00
_cell.angle_gamma   90.00
#
_symmetry.space_group_name_H-M   'P 1'
#
loop_
_entity.id
_entity.type
_entity.pdbx_description
1 polymer ?
#
loop_
_entity_poly.entity_id
_entity_poly.type
_entity_poly.pdbx_seq_one_letter_code
_entity_poly.pdbx_strand_id
1 'polypeptide(L)' 'MSYRNRIPRKSLHYRTPVEVFMKNITDEQLSTFF' A
#
# COMPACT_ATOMS: atom_id res chain seq x y z
N MET A 1 9.98 -8.92 -2.54
CA MET A 1 9.45 -7.58 -2.20
C MET A 1 10.57 -6.55 -2.14
N SER A 2 10.40 -5.39 -2.76
CA SER A 2 11.35 -4.27 -2.64
C SER A 2 11.41 -3.75 -1.20
N TYR A 3 12.60 -3.64 -0.61
CA TYR A 3 12.82 -3.11 0.75
C TYR A 3 12.17 -1.73 0.94
N ARG A 4 12.16 -0.89 -0.11
CA ARG A 4 11.57 0.46 -0.12
C ARG A 4 10.07 0.49 0.22
N ASN A 5 9.35 -0.60 -0.06
CA ASN A 5 7.91 -0.71 0.17
C ASN A 5 7.55 -0.91 1.65
N ARG A 6 8.54 -1.21 2.49
CA ARG A 6 8.38 -1.38 3.95
C ARG A 6 8.89 -0.17 4.74
N ILE A 7 9.41 0.86 4.08
CA ILE A 7 9.98 2.04 4.74
C ILE A 7 8.92 3.13 4.86
N PRO A 8 8.59 3.58 6.08
CA PRO A 8 7.69 4.70 6.32
C PRO A 8 8.17 5.99 5.65
N ARG A 9 7.24 6.80 5.13
CA ARG A 9 7.54 8.08 4.49
C ARG A 9 6.87 9.23 5.24
N LYS A 10 7.62 10.30 5.52
CA LYS A 10 7.10 11.50 6.18
C LYS A 10 5.95 12.14 5.40
N SER A 11 6.05 12.17 4.06
CA SER A 11 5.00 12.67 3.16
C SER A 11 3.72 11.83 3.20
N LEU A 12 3.81 10.57 3.63
CA LEU A 12 2.67 9.66 3.81
C LEU A 12 2.21 9.61 5.28
N HIS A 13 2.55 10.62 6.08
CA HIS A 13 2.29 10.65 7.52
C HIS A 13 2.88 9.42 8.25
N TYR A 14 4.15 9.08 7.93
CA TYR A 14 4.86 7.93 8.48
C TYR A 14 4.22 6.57 8.16
N ARG A 15 3.49 6.47 7.05
CA ARG A 15 3.03 5.19 6.49
C ARG A 15 3.96 4.69 5.40
N THR A 16 3.95 3.39 5.18
CA THR A 16 4.67 2.73 4.10
C THR A 16 3.92 2.85 2.77
N PRO A 17 4.63 2.78 1.63
CA PRO A 17 3.98 2.76 0.32
C PRO A 17 2.93 1.64 0.17
N VAL A 18 3.18 0.47 0.75
CA VAL A 18 2.23 -0.66 0.69
C VAL A 18 0.97 -0.39 1.51
N GLU A 19 1.08 0.15 2.72
CA GLU A 19 -0.12 0.49 3.53
C GLU A 19 -1.00 1.52 2.83
N VAL A 20 -0.40 2.55 2.22
CA VAL A 20 -1.15 3.56 1.48
C VAL A 20 -1.79 2.94 0.22
N PHE A 21 -1.08 2.08 -0.48
CA PHE A 21 -1.61 1.37 -1.63
C PHE A 21 -2.82 0.50 -1.25
N MET A 22 -2.68 -0.34 -0.22
CA MET A 22 -3.76 -1.23 0.24
C MET A 22 -4.99 -0.46 0.71
N LYS A 23 -4.82 0.73 1.31
CA LYS A 23 -5.96 1.58 1.70
C LYS A 23 -6.80 2.06 0.50
N ASN A 24 -6.17 2.28 -0.66
CA ASN A 24 -6.84 2.84 -1.83
C ASN A 24 -7.43 1.77 -2.76
N ILE A 25 -7.18 0.51 -2.48
CA ILE A 25 -7.78 -0.60 -3.23
C ILE A 25 -9.17 -0.89 -2.66
N THR A 26 -10.13 -1.05 -3.55
CA THR A 26 -11.48 -1.52 -3.20
C THR A 26 -11.54 -3.04 -3.22
N ASP A 27 -12.44 -3.64 -2.44
CA ASP A 27 -12.60 -5.10 -2.39
C ASP A 27 -12.95 -5.68 -3.77
N GLU A 28 -13.67 -4.93 -4.62
CA GLU A 28 -13.98 -5.29 -6.02
C GLU A 28 -12.73 -5.37 -6.92
N GLN A 29 -11.73 -4.53 -6.67
CA GLN A 29 -10.46 -4.60 -7.39
C GLN A 29 -9.64 -5.81 -6.94
N LEU A 30 -9.74 -6.22 -5.67
CA LEU A 30 -9.08 -7.42 -5.16
C LEU A 30 -9.73 -8.69 -5.69
N SER A 31 -11.06 -8.73 -5.82
CA SER A 31 -11.77 -9.90 -6.35
C SER A 31 -11.45 -10.22 -7.80
N THR A 32 -10.85 -9.29 -8.55
CA THR A 32 -10.43 -9.53 -9.94
C THR A 32 -9.09 -10.31 -10.02
N PHE A 33 -8.34 -10.39 -8.92
CA PHE A 33 -7.04 -11.07 -8.87
C PHE A 33 -7.09 -12.49 -8.27
N PHE A 34 -8.24 -12.90 -7.72
CA PHE A 34 -8.48 -14.23 -7.14
C PHE A 34 -9.56 -14.97 -7.93
#